data_AF-A0A8T5YPI9-F1
#
_entry.id   AF-A0A8T5YPI9-F1
#
_cell.length_a   1.000
_cell.length_b   1.000
_cell.length_c   1.000
_cell.angle_alpha   90.00
_cell.angle_beta   90.00
_cell.angle_gamma   90.00
#
_symmetry.space_group_name_H-M   'P 1'
#
loop_
_entity.id
_entity.type
_entity.pdbx_description
1 polymer ?
#
loop_
_entity_poly.entity_id
_entity_poly.type
_entity_poly.pdbx_seq_one_letter_code
_entity_poly.pdbx_strand_id
1 'polypeptide(L)'
;PFRHQSLRLLGIQNKILLLGEVHAYDGYMVKLLEGLLNFHAAQGGSAIILSATLPAGLREKLLLAFNEGAGFPLPDINPDAGYPWLSSLSGIGLEEQLLNTRQEVQRTVKINWLTQRSDAFEIIHRAVTSGQC
;
A
#
# COMPACT_ATOMS: atom_id res chain seq x y z
N PRO A 1 2.09 -24.72 -6.81
CA PRO A 1 3.37 -24.22 -6.24
C PRO A 1 3.24 -23.99 -4.71
N PHE A 2 3.36 -25.06 -3.93
CA PHE A 2 3.19 -25.04 -2.46
C PHE A 2 4.34 -25.73 -1.71
N ARG A 3 5.30 -26.31 -2.44
CA ARG A 3 6.43 -27.02 -1.84
C ARG A 3 7.35 -25.99 -1.18
N HIS A 4 7.79 -26.29 0.04
CA HIS A 4 8.72 -25.47 0.82
C HIS A 4 8.16 -24.16 1.38
N GLN A 5 6.84 -24.05 1.60
CA GLN A 5 6.25 -22.87 2.24
C GLN A 5 6.85 -22.61 3.65
N SER A 6 7.14 -23.66 4.41
CA SER A 6 7.84 -23.56 5.69
C SER A 6 9.23 -22.93 5.56
N LEU A 7 9.99 -23.22 4.51
CA LEU A 7 11.31 -22.60 4.26
C LEU A 7 11.17 -21.13 3.88
N ARG A 8 10.09 -20.74 3.18
CA ARG A 8 9.82 -19.32 2.88
C ARG A 8 9.47 -18.56 4.15
N LEU A 9 8.64 -19.13 5.01
CA LEU A 9 8.32 -18.55 6.32
C LEU A 9 9.58 -18.41 7.18
N LEU A 10 10.42 -19.44 7.24
CA LEU A 10 11.72 -19.37 7.89
C LEU A 10 12.63 -18.29 7.28
N GLY A 11 12.63 -18.14 5.95
CA GLY A 11 13.45 -17.14 5.25
C GLY A 11 13.05 -15.69 5.52
N ILE A 12 11.79 -15.44 5.87
CA ILE A 12 11.30 -14.10 6.26
C ILE A 12 11.32 -13.86 7.77
N GLN A 13 11.61 -14.90 8.58
CA GLN A 13 11.80 -14.74 10.01
C GLN A 13 12.93 -13.74 10.31
N ASN A 14 12.74 -12.91 11.33
CA ASN A 14 13.70 -11.86 11.74
C ASN A 14 14.01 -10.84 10.62
N LYS A 15 13.09 -10.64 9.67
CA LYS A 15 13.17 -9.58 8.64
C LYS A 15 12.09 -8.53 8.86
N ILE A 16 12.33 -7.36 8.28
CA ILE A 16 11.30 -6.34 8.10
C ILE A 16 10.70 -6.54 6.70
N LEU A 17 9.39 -6.70 6.61
CA LEU A 17 8.70 -6.76 5.32
C LEU A 17 8.43 -5.34 4.81
N LEU A 18 9.00 -4.97 3.67
CA LEU A 18 8.70 -3.73 2.98
C LEU A 18 7.79 -4.03 1.79
N LEU A 19 6.55 -3.55 1.84
CA LEU A 19 5.52 -3.83 0.85
C LEU A 19 5.17 -2.53 0.10
N GLY A 20 5.42 -2.48 -1.20
CA GLY A 20 5.12 -1.32 -2.04
C GLY A 20 3.88 -1.50 -2.90
N GLU A 21 3.25 -0.39 -3.28
CA GLU A 21 2.14 -0.31 -4.24
C GLU A 21 0.93 -1.19 -3.88
N VAL A 22 0.63 -1.32 -2.58
CA VAL A 22 -0.43 -2.22 -2.11
C VAL A 22 -1.82 -1.83 -2.64
N HIS A 23 -2.04 -0.59 -3.08
CA HIS A 23 -3.29 -0.21 -3.75
C HIS A 23 -3.54 -0.91 -5.09
N ALA A 24 -2.50 -1.44 -5.74
CA ALA A 24 -2.65 -2.15 -7.00
C ALA A 24 -3.11 -3.61 -6.80
N TYR A 25 -3.22 -4.07 -5.54
CA TYR A 25 -3.54 -5.46 -5.24
C TYR A 25 -5.05 -5.69 -5.36
N ASP A 26 -5.41 -6.77 -6.04
CA ASP A 26 -6.79 -7.25 -6.10
C ASP A 26 -7.22 -7.93 -4.79
N GLY A 27 -8.50 -8.27 -4.68
CA GLY A 27 -9.06 -8.90 -3.48
C GLY A 27 -8.40 -10.23 -3.10
N TYR A 28 -7.91 -11.00 -4.08
CA TYR A 28 -7.21 -12.25 -3.82
C TYR A 28 -5.84 -12.00 -3.20
N MET A 29 -5.07 -11.07 -3.77
CA MET A 29 -3.76 -10.67 -3.27
C MET A 29 -3.85 -10.03 -1.88
N VAL A 30 -4.90 -9.24 -1.63
CA VAL A 30 -5.20 -8.70 -0.30
C VAL A 30 -5.37 -9.83 0.71
N LYS A 31 -6.11 -10.89 0.38
CA LYS A 31 -6.30 -12.00 1.33
C LYS A 31 -5.02 -12.77 1.62
N LEU A 32 -4.17 -12.96 0.62
CA LEU A 32 -2.83 -13.52 0.82
C LEU A 32 -1.97 -12.61 1.71
N LEU A 33 -2.08 -11.29 1.52
CA LEU A 33 -1.34 -10.31 2.30
C LEU A 33 -1.78 -10.27 3.77
N GLU A 34 -3.07 -10.35 4.05
CA GLU A 34 -3.61 -10.50 5.41
C GLU A 34 -2.96 -11.72 6.10
N GLY A 35 -2.96 -12.88 5.44
CA GLY A 35 -2.35 -14.09 5.99
C GLY A 35 -0.84 -13.94 6.21
N LEU A 36 -0.12 -13.36 5.25
CA LEU A 36 1.31 -13.10 5.38
C LEU A 36 1.63 -12.18 6.57
N LEU A 37 0.88 -11.08 6.72
CA LEU A 37 1.07 -10.13 7.82
C LEU A 37 0.77 -10.79 9.17
N ASN A 38 -0.31 -11.57 9.26
CA ASN A 38 -0.66 -12.30 10.48
C ASN A 38 0.46 -13.27 10.88
N PHE A 39 0.93 -14.12 9.95
CA PHE A 39 2.02 -15.06 10.23
C PHE A 39 3.35 -14.36 10.56
N HIS A 40 3.67 -13.25 9.89
CA HIS A 40 4.90 -12.50 10.15
C HIS A 40 4.88 -11.84 11.53
N ALA A 41 3.74 -11.24 11.89
CA ALA A 41 3.52 -10.63 13.20
C ALA A 41 3.57 -11.66 14.34
N ALA A 42 2.99 -12.84 14.15
CA ALA A 42 3.04 -13.95 15.11
C ALA A 42 4.45 -14.46 15.41
N GLN A 43 5.40 -14.20 14.51
CA GLN A 43 6.82 -14.52 14.69
C GLN A 43 7.62 -13.35 15.31
N GLY A 44 6.95 -12.26 15.72
CA GLY A 44 7.59 -11.04 16.23
C GLY A 44 8.21 -10.15 15.14
N GLY A 45 7.83 -10.35 13.87
CA GLY A 45 8.32 -9.57 12.75
C GLY A 45 7.68 -8.17 12.66
N SER A 46 8.30 -7.29 11.87
CA SER A 46 7.77 -5.95 11.58
C SER A 46 7.49 -5.79 10.08
N ALA A 47 6.54 -4.92 9.74
CA ALA A 47 6.19 -4.61 8.36
C ALA A 47 6.03 -3.09 8.14
N ILE A 48 6.43 -2.62 6.97
CA ILE A 48 6.21 -1.27 6.47
C ILE A 48 5.45 -1.40 5.16
N ILE A 49 4.29 -0.75 5.08
CA ILE A 49 3.42 -0.77 3.91
C ILE A 49 3.42 0.63 3.29
N LEU A 50 3.81 0.69 2.02
CA LEU A 50 3.87 1.91 1.22
C LEU A 50 2.83 1.82 0.10
N SER A 51 2.06 2.89 -0.09
CA SER A 51 1.08 2.96 -1.16
C SER A 51 0.78 4.41 -1.53
N ALA A 52 0.56 4.67 -2.83
CA ALA A 52 0.17 6.00 -3.31
C ALA A 52 -1.18 6.46 -2.77
N THR A 53 -2.14 5.55 -2.64
CA THR A 53 -3.42 5.73 -1.95
C THR A 53 -3.77 4.43 -1.23
N LEU A 54 -4.65 4.41 -0.24
CA LEU A 54 -5.11 3.13 0.34
C LEU A 54 -6.55 3.31 0.82
N PRO A 55 -7.53 2.56 0.28
CA PRO A 55 -8.90 2.63 0.76
C PRO A 55 -8.97 2.34 2.27
N ALA A 56 -9.80 3.09 3.00
CA ALA A 56 -9.91 2.97 4.46
C ALA A 56 -10.16 1.52 4.92
N GLY A 57 -11.07 0.79 4.25
CA GLY A 57 -11.35 -0.60 4.57
C GLY A 57 -10.21 -1.58 4.23
N LEU A 58 -9.34 -1.27 3.26
CA LEU A 58 -8.14 -2.08 3.02
C LEU A 58 -7.10 -1.84 4.11
N ARG A 59 -6.87 -0.58 4.48
CA ARG A 59 -5.99 -0.22 5.60
C ARG A 59 -6.43 -0.91 6.89
N GLU A 60 -7.73 -0.87 7.20
CA GLU A 60 -8.32 -1.55 8.36
C GLU A 60 -8.00 -3.05 8.35
N LYS A 61 -8.26 -3.74 7.24
CA LYS A 61 -7.94 -5.19 7.10
C LYS A 61 -6.47 -5.49 7.37
N LEU A 62 -5.55 -4.68 6.84
CA LEU A 62 -4.10 -4.91 7.01
C LEU A 62 -3.66 -4.64 8.45
N LEU A 63 -4.19 -3.59 9.09
CA LEU A 63 -3.96 -3.31 10.50
C LEU A 63 -4.47 -4.44 11.38
N LEU A 64 -5.71 -4.90 11.17
CA LEU A 64 -6.32 -5.98 11.94
C LEU A 64 -5.59 -7.31 11.75
N ALA A 65 -5.18 -7.65 10.52
CA ALA A 65 -4.45 -8.87 10.25
C ALA A 65 -3.08 -8.89 10.97
N PHE A 66 -2.35 -7.78 10.96
CA PHE A 66 -1.11 -7.67 11.72
C PHE A 66 -1.36 -7.69 13.24
N ASN A 67 -2.38 -6.97 13.71
CA ASN A 67 -2.76 -6.90 15.13
C ASN A 67 -3.09 -8.28 15.71
N GLU A 68 -3.90 -9.04 14.98
CA GLU A 68 -4.28 -10.41 15.34
C GLU A 68 -3.05 -11.31 15.43
N GLY A 69 -2.17 -11.27 14.43
CA GLY A 69 -0.94 -12.05 14.43
C GLY A 69 -0.01 -11.69 15.59
N ALA A 70 0.12 -10.40 15.90
CA ALA A 70 0.95 -9.92 17.01
C ALA A 70 0.35 -10.20 18.40
N GLY A 71 -0.93 -10.57 18.48
CA GLY A 71 -1.64 -10.76 19.75
C GLY A 71 -1.83 -9.45 20.54
N PHE A 72 -1.92 -8.31 19.86
CA PHE A 72 -2.15 -7.02 20.50
C PHE A 72 -3.64 -6.80 20.82
N PRO A 73 -3.99 -5.92 21.78
CA PRO A 73 -5.36 -5.50 21.99
C PRO A 73 -5.99 -4.93 20.72
N LEU A 74 -7.31 -5.04 20.58
CA LEU A 74 -8.00 -4.48 19.41
C LEU A 74 -7.75 -2.96 19.33
N PRO A 75 -7.23 -2.45 18.20
CA PRO A 75 -6.98 -1.03 18.03
C PRO A 75 -8.26 -0.29 17.69
N ASP A 76 -8.38 0.95 18.16
CA ASP A 76 -9.42 1.88 17.71
C ASP A 76 -8.95 2.56 16.42
N ILE A 77 -9.46 2.09 15.28
CA ILE A 77 -9.04 2.55 13.95
C ILE A 77 -9.93 3.73 13.54
N ASN A 78 -9.33 4.87 13.23
CA ASN A 78 -10.05 6.06 12.80
C ASN A 78 -10.73 5.83 11.44
N PRO A 79 -12.08 5.84 11.35
CA PRO A 79 -12.79 5.61 10.10
C PRO A 79 -12.65 6.79 9.12
N ASP A 80 -12.37 7.99 9.62
CA ASP A 80 -12.30 9.25 8.87
C ASP A 80 -10.87 9.61 8.44
N ALA A 81 -10.05 8.60 8.15
CA ALA A 81 -8.69 8.82 7.70
C ALA A 81 -8.64 9.56 6.36
N GLY A 82 -7.95 10.70 6.36
CA GLY A 82 -7.76 11.54 5.19
C GLY A 82 -6.62 11.07 4.29
N TYR A 83 -6.12 12.00 3.47
CA TYR A 83 -4.94 11.78 2.64
C TYR A 83 -4.07 13.03 2.61
N PRO A 84 -2.74 12.91 2.68
CA PRO A 84 -1.96 11.70 2.97
C PRO A 84 -2.04 11.25 4.44
N TRP A 85 -1.94 9.95 4.72
CA TRP A 85 -2.14 9.39 6.06
C TRP A 85 -1.01 8.45 6.49
N LEU A 86 -0.70 8.44 7.79
CA LEU A 86 0.21 7.50 8.44
C LEU A 86 -0.50 6.79 9.58
N SER A 87 -0.39 5.46 9.61
CA SER A 87 -0.82 4.62 10.74
C SER A 87 0.40 3.82 11.24
N SER A 88 0.62 3.82 12.54
CA SER A 88 1.72 3.12 13.23
C SER A 88 1.12 2.24 14.32
N LEU A 89 1.20 0.92 14.15
CA LEU A 89 0.67 -0.06 15.10
C LEU A 89 1.81 -0.75 15.84
N SER A 90 1.69 -0.84 17.16
CA SER A 90 2.65 -1.53 18.01
C SER A 90 1.97 -2.07 19.28
N GLY A 91 2.73 -2.75 20.15
CA GLY A 91 2.19 -3.30 21.39
C GLY A 91 1.69 -2.25 22.40
N ILE A 92 2.04 -0.98 22.21
CA ILE A 92 1.51 0.14 23.01
C ILE A 92 0.19 0.70 22.47
N GLY A 93 -0.20 0.34 21.24
CA GLY A 93 -1.42 0.81 20.59
C GLY A 93 -1.22 1.23 19.13
N LEU A 94 -2.29 1.80 18.57
CA LEU A 94 -2.33 2.37 17.24
C LEU A 94 -2.20 3.90 17.33
N GLU A 95 -1.19 4.45 16.67
CA GLU A 95 -1.04 5.90 16.46
C GLU A 95 -1.37 6.23 15.00
N GLU A 96 -2.19 7.24 14.79
CA GLU A 96 -2.58 7.66 13.45
C GLU A 96 -2.45 9.17 13.27
N GLN A 97 -1.98 9.58 12.10
CA GLN A 97 -1.67 10.97 11.83
C GLN A 97 -1.98 11.35 10.38
N LEU A 98 -2.70 12.47 10.21
CA LEU A 98 -2.80 13.17 8.94
C LEU A 98 -1.47 13.85 8.62
N LEU A 99 -0.98 13.65 7.40
CA LEU A 99 0.23 14.30 6.91
C LEU A 99 -0.12 15.47 6.00
N ASN A 100 0.72 16.49 5.98
CA ASN A 100 0.59 17.59 5.04
C ASN A 100 1.11 17.18 3.65
N THR A 101 0.38 17.51 2.60
CA THR A 101 0.86 17.35 1.23
C THR A 101 2.04 18.30 0.98
N ARG A 102 3.17 17.72 0.56
CA ARG A 102 4.37 18.47 0.18
C ARG A 102 4.11 19.44 -0.97
N GLN A 103 4.63 20.67 -0.89
CA GLN A 103 4.36 21.70 -1.90
C GLN A 103 4.82 21.28 -3.31
N GLU A 104 5.93 20.55 -3.41
CA GLU A 104 6.52 20.13 -4.68
C GLU A 104 5.64 19.15 -5.48
N VAL A 105 4.67 18.50 -4.82
CA VAL A 105 3.73 17.57 -5.46
C VAL A 105 2.32 18.15 -5.59
N GLN A 106 2.06 19.36 -5.10
CA GLN A 106 0.80 20.07 -5.30
C GLN A 106 0.78 20.66 -6.71
N ARG A 107 0.00 20.07 -7.61
CA ARG A 107 -0.08 20.49 -9.01
C ARG A 107 -1.43 20.17 -9.64
N THR A 108 -1.75 20.91 -10.69
CA THR A 108 -2.90 20.62 -11.54
C THR A 108 -2.46 19.81 -12.75
N VAL A 109 -3.10 18.66 -12.99
CA VAL A 109 -2.87 17.83 -14.18
C VAL A 109 -4.00 18.06 -15.16
N LYS A 110 -3.68 18.51 -16.38
CA LYS A 110 -4.67 18.68 -17.45
C LYS A 110 -5.02 17.31 -18.04
N ILE A 111 -6.31 17.00 -18.12
CA ILE A 111 -6.83 15.75 -18.70
C ILE A 111 -7.62 16.11 -19.94
N ASN A 112 -7.24 15.53 -21.08
CA ASN A 112 -7.94 15.67 -22.35
C ASN A 112 -8.41 14.29 -22.83
N TRP A 113 -9.62 14.23 -23.37
CA TRP A 113 -10.16 13.02 -23.97
C TRP A 113 -9.84 12.98 -25.46
N LEU A 114 -9.40 11.82 -25.95
CA LEU A 114 -9.18 11.55 -27.36
C LEU A 114 -10.19 10.50 -27.81
N THR A 115 -10.93 10.79 -28.86
CA THR A 115 -11.96 9.89 -29.40
C THR A 115 -11.46 9.09 -30.61
N GLN A 116 -10.38 9.55 -31.26
CA GLN A 116 -9.77 8.85 -32.39
C GLN A 116 -8.31 8.50 -32.07
N ARG A 117 -7.88 7.33 -32.55
CA ARG A 117 -6.51 6.85 -32.36
C ARG A 117 -5.48 7.69 -33.14
N SER A 118 -5.87 8.28 -34.27
CA SER A 118 -5.04 9.18 -35.08
C SER A 118 -4.55 10.38 -34.27
N ASP A 119 -5.45 11.01 -33.50
CA ASP A 119 -5.14 12.19 -32.70
C ASP A 119 -4.06 11.89 -31.65
N ALA A 120 -4.10 10.69 -31.05
CA ALA A 120 -3.09 10.24 -30.10
C ALA A 120 -1.71 10.11 -30.76
N PHE A 121 -1.65 9.54 -31.97
CA PHE A 121 -0.38 9.43 -32.72
C PHE A 121 0.19 10.80 -33.08
N GLU A 122 -0.65 11.75 -33.50
CA GLU A 122 -0.21 13.11 -33.81
C GLU A 122 0.37 13.80 -32.57
N ILE A 123 -0.28 13.67 -31.41
CA ILE A 123 0.20 14.23 -30.15
C ILE A 123 1.56 13.63 -29.76
N ILE A 124 1.69 12.30 -29.80
CA ILE A 124 2.94 11.61 -29.47
C ILE A 124 4.04 12.01 -30.46
N HIS A 125 3.76 12.01 -31.76
CA HIS A 125 4.74 12.40 -32.78
C HIS A 125 5.19 13.85 -32.57
N ARG A 126 4.26 14.77 -32.34
CA ARG A 126 4.57 16.18 -32.04
C ARG A 126 5.46 16.31 -30.80
N ALA A 127 5.13 15.62 -29.70
CA ALA A 127 5.90 15.64 -28.47
C ALA A 127 7.35 15.15 -28.70
N VAL A 128 7.50 14.00 -29.37
CA VAL A 128 8.82 13.43 -29.70
C VAL A 128 9.62 14.36 -30.61
N THR A 129 9.02 14.90 -31.67
CA THR A 129 9.72 15.85 -32.57
C THR A 129 10.12 17.15 -31.88
N SER A 130 9.44 17.51 -30.79
CA SER A 130 9.75 18.69 -29.98
C SER A 130 10.76 18.40 -28.85
N GLY A 131 11.31 17.17 -28.79
CA GLY A 131 12.26 16.76 -27.76
C GLY A 131 11.63 16.60 -26.36
N GLN A 132 10.32 16.44 -26.28
CA GLN A 132 9.61 16.19 -25.02
C GLN A 132 9.61 14.68 -24.73
N CYS A 133 9.73 14.30 -23.46
CA CYS A 133 9.58 12.92 -22.99
C CYS A 133 8.10 12.51 -22.88
#